data_AF-A0A7K1YC10-F1
#
_entry.id   AF-A0A7K1YC10-F1
#
_cell.length_a   1.000
_cell.length_b   1.000
_cell.length_c   1.000
_cell.angle_alpha   90.00
_cell.angle_beta   90.00
_cell.angle_gamma   90.00
#
_symmetry.space_group_name_H-M   'P 1'
#
loop_
_entity.id
_entity.type
_entity.pdbx_description
1 polymer ?
#
loop_
_entity_poly.entity_id
_entity_poly.type
_entity_poly.pdbx_seq_one_letter_code
_entity_poly.pdbx_strand_id
1 'polypeptide(L)'
;MISYYYNYYKRFLKSYQTLKNAKPKHTTYPSIGLIDPSIGSNNLGDIIIQNAVTRHLRTVYPDAFLTSYPSQLHRTYDARLKMAQEDVVFVGGTNLLASNMEDRYQWKIDPLDKVYLKNKIVLMGTGWWQYQQDPNDYTKSLFQNILSQNYIHSVRDSYTEQMLKKAGIENVVNTTCPTLWQLSPEHCVTIPQQKAKNVITTLTFYHRNAELDRRMMEILQANYENVYLWVQGLQDFDYLKEIYPGWQQVKLVPPVLELYNEMLESEDIEYFGTRLHAGVRALQKGKRTLIVAVDNRAIEIGKDTNLNVIDRKQVDSSLDFVSKPYKTDIKLPNDTIALWKNQFIRK
;
A
#
# COMPACT_ATOMS: atom_id res chain seq x y z
N MET A 1 19.40 20.79 29.96
CA MET A 1 19.03 19.38 29.72
C MET A 1 18.09 18.81 30.79
N ILE A 2 18.41 18.90 32.09
CA ILE A 2 17.56 18.34 33.19
C ILE A 2 16.13 18.91 33.19
N SER A 3 15.98 20.24 33.05
CA SER A 3 14.67 20.89 32.96
C SER A 3 13.83 20.40 31.76
N TYR A 4 14.47 20.07 30.63
CA TYR A 4 13.77 19.54 29.45
C TYR A 4 13.17 18.16 29.74
N TYR A 5 13.96 17.21 30.26
CA TYR A 5 13.47 15.87 30.58
C TYR A 5 12.41 15.88 31.69
N TYR A 6 12.57 16.72 32.71
CA TYR A 6 11.55 16.92 33.75
C TYR A 6 10.23 17.40 33.15
N ASN A 7 10.27 18.43 32.29
CA ASN A 7 9.08 18.96 31.64
C ASN A 7 8.46 17.95 30.65
N TYR A 8 9.28 17.21 29.91
CA TYR A 8 8.82 16.15 29.02
C TYR A 8 8.07 15.07 29.78
N TYR A 9 8.64 14.55 30.88
CA TYR A 9 8.01 13.52 31.70
C TYR A 9 6.74 14.03 32.39
N LYS A 10 6.76 15.27 32.91
CA LYS A 10 5.56 15.92 33.47
C LYS A 10 4.42 16.01 32.45
N ARG A 11 4.72 16.39 31.21
CA ARG A 11 3.72 16.43 30.11
C ARG A 11 3.25 15.04 29.71
N PHE A 12 4.13 14.05 29.70
CA PHE A 12 3.77 12.65 29.48
C PHE A 12 2.75 12.16 30.53
N LEU A 13 3.03 12.36 31.83
CA LEU A 13 2.11 11.98 32.90
C LEU A 13 0.75 12.69 32.78
N LYS A 14 0.76 14.00 32.48
CA LYS A 14 -0.48 14.77 32.25
C LYS A 14 -1.29 14.21 31.07
N SER A 15 -0.63 13.81 30.00
CA SER A 15 -1.28 13.22 28.81
C SER A 15 -1.91 11.88 29.13
N TYR A 16 -1.22 11.05 29.92
CA TYR A 16 -1.74 9.78 30.40
C TYR A 16 -2.96 9.95 31.33
N GLN A 17 -2.93 10.94 32.23
CA GLN A 17 -4.10 11.29 33.05
C GLN A 17 -5.26 11.82 32.19
N THR A 18 -4.96 12.62 31.16
CA THR A 18 -5.96 13.12 30.20
C THR A 18 -6.65 11.97 29.46
N LEU A 19 -5.89 10.95 29.04
CA LEU A 19 -6.46 9.75 28.43
C LEU A 19 -7.43 9.04 29.38
N LYS A 20 -7.05 8.84 30.65
CA LYS A 20 -7.90 8.18 31.66
C LYS A 20 -9.20 8.94 31.95
N ASN A 21 -9.14 10.27 31.91
CA ASN A 21 -10.27 11.14 32.20
C ASN A 21 -11.02 11.60 30.95
N ALA A 22 -10.69 11.06 29.78
CA ALA A 22 -11.28 11.48 28.51
C ALA A 22 -12.78 11.14 28.50
N LYS A 23 -13.61 12.16 28.29
CA LYS A 23 -15.03 12.00 27.99
C LYS A 23 -15.23 11.98 26.47
N PRO A 24 -16.29 11.33 25.96
CA PRO A 24 -16.67 11.44 24.56
C PRO A 24 -16.83 12.93 24.22
N LYS A 25 -16.16 13.39 23.16
CA LYS A 25 -16.38 14.73 22.61
C LYS A 25 -17.52 14.61 21.59
N HIS A 26 -18.53 15.47 21.71
CA HIS A 26 -19.52 15.66 20.66
C HIS A 26 -19.08 16.87 19.83
N THR A 27 -18.50 16.60 18.66
CA THR A 27 -18.18 17.61 17.65
C THR A 27 -19.17 17.52 16.51
N THR A 28 -19.44 18.65 15.83
CA THR A 28 -20.33 18.69 14.66
C THR A 28 -19.80 17.84 13.50
N TYR A 29 -18.47 17.76 13.37
CA TYR A 29 -17.81 16.98 12.32
C TYR A 29 -17.02 15.82 12.93
N PRO A 30 -17.02 14.63 12.28
CA PRO A 30 -16.19 13.52 12.72
C PRO A 30 -14.70 13.85 12.64
N SER A 31 -13.95 13.34 13.60
CA SER A 31 -12.48 13.41 13.64
C SER A 31 -11.91 12.03 13.33
N ILE A 32 -11.23 11.89 12.19
CA ILE A 32 -10.77 10.62 11.66
C ILE A 32 -9.24 10.62 11.56
N GLY A 33 -8.61 9.67 12.26
CA GLY A 33 -7.18 9.43 12.11
C GLY A 33 -6.88 8.52 10.91
N LEU A 34 -5.77 8.76 10.24
CA LEU A 34 -5.26 7.91 9.17
C LEU A 34 -3.78 7.61 9.38
N ILE A 35 -3.43 6.36 9.54
CA ILE A 35 -2.04 5.90 9.55
C ILE A 35 -1.56 5.79 8.11
N ASP A 36 -0.70 6.75 7.75
CA ASP A 36 -0.20 7.03 6.41
C ASP A 36 1.23 6.47 6.26
N PRO A 37 1.45 5.51 5.34
CA PRO A 37 2.77 4.95 5.07
C PRO A 37 3.70 5.90 4.31
N SER A 38 3.19 6.94 3.67
CA SER A 38 4.02 7.89 2.90
C SER A 38 4.79 8.86 3.78
N ILE A 39 4.37 9.09 5.03
CA ILE A 39 5.05 10.00 5.96
C ILE A 39 6.41 9.41 6.36
N GLY A 40 7.47 10.03 5.83
CA GLY A 40 8.86 9.61 6.07
C GLY A 40 9.30 8.40 5.23
N SER A 41 8.56 8.06 4.17
CA SER A 41 8.92 6.98 3.24
C SER A 41 9.67 7.51 2.03
N ASN A 42 10.66 6.75 1.56
CA ASN A 42 11.36 6.97 0.30
C ASN A 42 10.79 6.10 -0.84
N ASN A 43 9.60 5.53 -0.67
CA ASN A 43 8.93 4.68 -1.64
C ASN A 43 7.69 5.38 -2.18
N LEU A 44 7.75 5.84 -3.43
CA LEU A 44 6.62 6.55 -4.06
C LEU A 44 5.35 5.70 -4.21
N GLY A 45 5.47 4.37 -4.14
CA GLY A 45 4.31 3.47 -4.06
C GLY A 45 3.41 3.76 -2.86
N ASP A 46 3.96 4.22 -1.74
CA ASP A 46 3.18 4.58 -0.54
C ASP A 46 2.31 5.82 -0.79
N ILE A 47 2.77 6.75 -1.63
CA ILE A 47 1.98 7.94 -2.04
C ILE A 47 0.79 7.52 -2.90
N ILE A 48 0.98 6.56 -3.83
CA ILE A 48 -0.11 6.03 -4.66
C ILE A 48 -1.18 5.36 -3.79
N ILE A 49 -0.75 4.55 -2.81
CA ILE A 49 -1.64 3.95 -1.82
C ILE A 49 -2.41 5.04 -1.07
N GLN A 50 -1.71 6.03 -0.54
CA GLN A 50 -2.29 7.08 0.28
C GLN A 50 -3.32 7.92 -0.48
N ASN A 51 -3.05 8.24 -1.75
CA ASN A 51 -3.99 8.92 -2.64
C ASN A 51 -5.28 8.11 -2.82
N ALA A 52 -5.18 6.79 -3.00
CA ALA A 52 -6.36 5.93 -3.15
C ALA A 52 -7.16 5.80 -1.84
N VAL A 53 -6.46 5.55 -0.72
CA VAL A 53 -7.06 5.44 0.62
C VAL A 53 -7.80 6.71 0.99
N THR A 54 -7.14 7.87 0.88
CA THR A 54 -7.72 9.18 1.21
C THR A 54 -8.96 9.45 0.38
N ARG A 55 -8.91 9.19 -0.92
CA ARG A 55 -10.06 9.39 -1.81
C ARG A 55 -11.24 8.53 -1.39
N HIS A 56 -11.03 7.25 -1.09
CA HIS A 56 -12.12 6.38 -0.67
C HIS A 56 -12.64 6.71 0.73
N LEU A 57 -11.79 7.11 1.67
CA LEU A 57 -12.25 7.62 2.97
C LEU A 57 -13.09 8.88 2.81
N ARG A 58 -12.75 9.78 1.87
CA ARG A 58 -13.58 10.96 1.57
C ARG A 58 -14.96 10.63 0.99
N THR A 59 -15.14 9.47 0.35
CA THR A 59 -16.48 9.03 -0.07
C THR A 59 -17.35 8.57 1.11
N VAL A 60 -16.72 8.12 2.20
CA VAL A 60 -17.39 7.60 3.39
C VAL A 60 -17.58 8.70 4.44
N TYR A 61 -16.57 9.57 4.57
CA TYR A 61 -16.49 10.68 5.51
C TYR A 61 -16.17 11.98 4.74
N PRO A 62 -17.14 12.54 3.99
CA PRO A 62 -16.89 13.72 3.16
C PRO A 62 -16.42 14.92 3.98
N ASP A 63 -17.09 15.17 5.11
CA ASP A 63 -16.90 16.38 5.92
C ASP A 63 -16.01 16.16 7.16
N ALA A 64 -15.36 15.00 7.28
CA ALA A 64 -14.52 14.72 8.43
C ALA A 64 -13.19 15.49 8.41
N PHE A 65 -12.69 15.80 9.61
CA PHE A 65 -11.30 16.17 9.81
C PHE A 65 -10.44 14.92 9.67
N LEU A 66 -9.63 14.84 8.62
CA LEU A 66 -8.74 13.71 8.38
C LEU A 66 -7.31 14.08 8.81
N THR A 67 -6.85 13.47 9.91
CA THR A 67 -5.50 13.70 10.45
C THR A 67 -4.58 12.53 10.12
N SER A 68 -3.49 12.79 9.40
CA SER A 68 -2.51 11.75 9.07
C SER A 68 -1.44 11.55 10.15
N TYR A 69 -1.09 10.29 10.41
CA TYR A 69 -0.06 9.85 11.36
C TYR A 69 0.90 8.86 10.68
N PRO A 70 2.20 8.88 10.99
CA PRO A 70 3.13 7.95 10.35
C PRO A 70 2.94 6.51 10.84
N SER A 71 3.15 5.54 9.94
CA SER A 71 3.34 4.13 10.31
C SER A 71 4.81 3.77 10.57
N GLN A 72 5.73 4.35 9.80
CA GLN A 72 7.16 3.97 9.76
C GLN A 72 8.06 4.84 10.67
N LEU A 73 7.48 5.79 11.41
CA LEU A 73 8.16 6.63 12.39
C LEU A 73 7.59 6.40 13.78
N HIS A 74 8.45 6.39 14.80
CA HIS A 74 7.98 6.31 16.18
C HIS A 74 7.16 7.55 16.53
N ARG A 75 6.01 7.31 17.15
CA ARG A 75 5.10 8.38 17.54
C ARG A 75 5.46 8.86 18.94
N THR A 76 5.31 10.15 19.19
CA THR A 76 5.42 10.70 20.55
C THR A 76 4.13 10.46 21.32
N TYR A 77 4.15 10.69 22.64
CA TYR A 77 2.93 10.58 23.46
C TYR A 77 1.85 11.57 23.03
N ASP A 78 2.22 12.77 22.56
CA ASP A 78 1.27 13.78 22.04
C ASP A 78 0.53 13.23 20.81
N ALA A 79 1.25 12.59 19.89
CA ALA A 79 0.64 11.97 18.71
C ALA A 79 -0.30 10.81 19.12
N ARG A 80 0.13 9.94 20.03
CA ARG A 80 -0.72 8.84 20.55
C ARG A 80 -1.98 9.36 21.23
N LEU A 81 -1.87 10.41 22.05
CA LEU A 81 -3.03 11.02 22.71
C LEU A 81 -4.01 11.60 21.69
N LYS A 82 -3.52 12.27 20.64
CA LYS A 82 -4.38 12.76 19.56
C LYS A 82 -5.10 11.61 18.86
N MET A 83 -4.38 10.56 18.46
CA MET A 83 -4.97 9.36 17.86
C MET A 83 -6.03 8.71 18.76
N ALA A 84 -5.80 8.67 20.07
CA ALA A 84 -6.76 8.15 21.04
C ALA A 84 -8.05 8.99 21.13
N GLN A 85 -7.99 10.27 20.74
CA GLN A 85 -9.12 11.20 20.75
C GLN A 85 -9.91 11.23 19.43
N GLU A 86 -9.35 10.70 18.33
CA GLU A 86 -10.07 10.54 17.06
C GLU A 86 -11.27 9.59 17.24
N ASP A 87 -12.35 9.76 16.49
CA ASP A 87 -13.52 8.86 16.56
C ASP A 87 -13.14 7.45 16.10
N VAL A 88 -12.35 7.38 15.03
CA VAL A 88 -11.77 6.14 14.50
C VAL A 88 -10.40 6.43 13.89
N VAL A 89 -9.52 5.43 13.88
CA VAL A 89 -8.20 5.53 13.23
C VAL A 89 -8.08 4.45 12.17
N PHE A 90 -7.96 4.83 10.91
CA PHE A 90 -7.75 3.92 9.81
C PHE A 90 -6.27 3.59 9.59
N VAL A 91 -5.98 2.38 9.14
CA VAL A 91 -4.68 1.99 8.56
C VAL A 91 -4.93 1.56 7.13
N GLY A 92 -4.33 2.26 6.16
CA GLY A 92 -4.68 2.10 4.75
C GLY A 92 -3.60 1.48 3.88
N GLY A 93 -3.95 0.42 3.13
CA GLY A 93 -3.32 0.02 1.86
C GLY A 93 -1.87 -0.51 1.89
N THR A 94 -1.24 -0.57 3.06
CA THR A 94 0.18 -0.95 3.23
C THR A 94 0.36 -2.40 3.71
N ASN A 95 1.55 -2.98 3.51
CA ASN A 95 1.91 -4.36 3.92
C ASN A 95 2.52 -4.45 5.33
N LEU A 96 1.93 -3.76 6.30
CA LEU A 96 2.55 -3.56 7.60
C LEU A 96 2.22 -4.62 8.67
N LEU A 97 1.34 -5.58 8.35
CA LEU A 97 0.99 -6.67 9.26
C LEU A 97 2.03 -7.79 9.17
N ALA A 98 2.37 -8.42 10.29
CA ALA A 98 3.33 -9.51 10.35
C ALA A 98 3.03 -10.44 11.53
N SER A 99 3.58 -11.66 11.51
CA SER A 99 3.40 -12.67 12.57
C SER A 99 4.20 -12.40 13.84
N ASN A 100 5.18 -11.50 13.76
CA ASN A 100 6.12 -11.13 14.81
C ASN A 100 6.31 -9.60 14.83
N MET A 101 5.26 -8.89 15.25
CA MET A 101 5.21 -7.43 15.27
C MET A 101 6.25 -6.77 16.19
N GLU A 102 6.83 -7.50 17.13
CA GLU A 102 7.92 -7.05 18.00
C GLU A 102 9.26 -6.92 17.28
N ASP A 103 9.48 -7.70 16.22
CA ASP A 103 10.72 -7.70 15.43
C ASP A 103 10.58 -6.92 14.12
N ARG A 104 9.34 -6.58 13.73
CA ARG A 104 9.01 -5.98 12.44
C ARG A 104 8.60 -4.52 12.61
N TYR A 105 9.46 -3.63 12.13
CA TYR A 105 9.35 -2.18 12.34
C TYR A 105 8.70 -1.42 11.18
N GLN A 106 7.98 -2.09 10.28
CA GLN A 106 7.25 -1.38 9.22
C GLN A 106 6.02 -0.65 9.79
N TRP A 107 5.28 -1.30 10.69
CA TRP A 107 4.42 -0.59 11.63
C TRP A 107 5.19 -0.38 12.92
N LYS A 108 5.65 0.84 13.19
CA LYS A 108 6.33 1.19 14.45
C LYS A 108 5.34 1.35 15.59
N ILE A 109 4.69 0.23 15.90
CA ILE A 109 3.79 0.08 17.01
C ILE A 109 4.53 -0.53 18.20
N ASP A 110 4.35 0.04 19.37
CA ASP A 110 5.03 -0.39 20.59
C ASP A 110 4.04 -0.66 21.73
N PRO A 111 4.48 -1.21 22.88
CA PRO A 111 3.59 -1.52 23.98
C PRO A 111 2.81 -0.32 24.54
N LEU A 112 3.28 0.93 24.38
CA LEU A 112 2.50 2.11 24.79
C LEU A 112 1.30 2.31 23.87
N ASP A 113 1.41 1.99 22.59
CA ASP A 113 0.29 2.10 21.65
C ASP A 113 -0.89 1.19 22.05
N LYS A 114 -0.65 0.03 22.68
CA LYS A 114 -1.72 -0.82 23.24
C LYS A 114 -2.60 -0.06 24.26
N VAL A 115 -2.02 0.92 24.96
CA VAL A 115 -2.75 1.72 25.95
C VAL A 115 -3.58 2.82 25.29
N TYR A 116 -3.00 3.52 24.30
CA TYR A 116 -3.66 4.67 23.66
C TYR A 116 -4.64 4.27 22.56
N LEU A 117 -4.39 3.16 21.86
CA LEU A 117 -5.12 2.75 20.64
C LEU A 117 -6.04 1.56 20.87
N LYS A 118 -6.35 1.23 22.13
CA LYS A 118 -7.24 0.11 22.47
C LYS A 118 -8.57 0.23 21.71
N ASN A 119 -8.94 -0.81 20.96
CA ASN A 119 -10.17 -0.92 20.20
C ASN A 119 -10.42 0.23 19.19
N LYS A 120 -9.36 0.89 18.72
CA LYS A 120 -9.45 2.15 17.95
C LYS A 120 -9.20 1.98 16.45
N ILE A 121 -8.41 0.98 16.09
CA ILE A 121 -7.86 0.86 14.74
C ILE A 121 -8.83 0.09 13.84
N VAL A 122 -9.06 0.60 12.63
CA VAL A 122 -9.80 -0.09 11.56
C VAL A 122 -8.89 -0.24 10.35
N LEU A 123 -8.86 -1.45 9.79
CA LEU A 123 -7.98 -1.77 8.65
C LEU A 123 -8.73 -1.48 7.36
N MET A 124 -8.01 -0.94 6.37
CA MET A 124 -8.52 -0.63 5.04
C MET A 124 -7.53 -1.11 3.98
N GLY A 125 -7.77 -2.30 3.45
CA GLY A 125 -6.95 -2.91 2.41
C GLY A 125 -5.49 -3.09 2.83
N THR A 126 -5.25 -3.38 4.12
CA THR A 126 -3.90 -3.69 4.59
C THR A 126 -3.50 -5.10 4.18
N GLY A 127 -2.19 -5.36 4.11
CA GLY A 127 -1.66 -6.67 3.81
C GLY A 127 -0.63 -7.17 4.81
N TRP A 128 -0.39 -8.47 4.74
CA TRP A 128 0.70 -9.14 5.43
C TRP A 128 2.01 -8.89 4.68
N TRP A 129 3.11 -8.75 5.43
CA TRP A 129 4.41 -8.38 4.88
C TRP A 129 4.95 -9.42 3.90
N GLN A 130 4.97 -10.69 4.30
CA GLN A 130 5.47 -11.84 3.53
C GLN A 130 4.79 -13.15 3.96
N TYR A 131 5.09 -14.27 3.29
CA TYR A 131 4.73 -15.58 3.82
C TYR A 131 5.45 -15.83 5.14
N GLN A 132 4.69 -16.16 6.17
CA GLN A 132 5.19 -16.37 7.53
C GLN A 132 4.45 -17.53 8.17
N GLN A 133 5.04 -18.08 9.24
CA GLN A 133 4.31 -18.96 10.16
C GLN A 133 3.18 -18.18 10.84
N ASP A 134 2.29 -18.91 11.50
CA ASP A 134 1.15 -18.34 12.21
C ASP A 134 1.56 -17.23 13.20
N PRO A 135 0.69 -16.23 13.42
CA PRO A 135 0.98 -15.13 14.34
C PRO A 135 1.36 -15.64 15.74
N ASN A 136 2.40 -15.06 16.32
CA ASN A 136 2.81 -15.38 17.69
C ASN A 136 1.87 -14.73 18.72
N ASP A 137 2.01 -15.13 19.99
CA ASP A 137 1.12 -14.65 21.06
C ASP A 137 1.24 -13.14 21.30
N TYR A 138 2.42 -12.55 21.10
CA TYR A 138 2.60 -11.10 21.18
C TYR A 138 1.75 -10.38 20.14
N THR A 139 1.81 -10.82 18.89
CA THR A 139 1.08 -10.27 17.75
C THR A 139 -0.42 -10.47 17.92
N LYS A 140 -0.87 -11.66 18.34
CA LYS A 140 -2.28 -11.93 18.67
C LYS A 140 -2.80 -10.96 19.71
N SER A 141 -2.09 -10.85 20.83
CA SER A 141 -2.42 -9.93 21.92
C SER A 141 -2.45 -8.47 21.45
N LEU A 142 -1.50 -8.07 20.60
CA LEU A 142 -1.46 -6.71 20.04
C LEU A 142 -2.68 -6.43 19.18
N PHE A 143 -2.99 -7.28 18.21
CA PHE A 143 -4.10 -7.08 17.28
C PHE A 143 -5.45 -7.13 17.99
N GLN A 144 -5.69 -8.11 18.86
CA GLN A 144 -6.93 -8.19 19.64
C GLN A 144 -7.14 -6.97 20.55
N ASN A 145 -6.06 -6.30 20.95
CA ASN A 145 -6.13 -5.11 21.79
C ASN A 145 -6.43 -3.83 20.99
N ILE A 146 -5.72 -3.59 19.88
CA ILE A 146 -5.78 -2.30 19.16
C ILE A 146 -6.84 -2.27 18.06
N LEU A 147 -7.11 -3.42 17.42
CA LEU A 147 -8.07 -3.52 16.33
C LEU A 147 -9.49 -3.45 16.88
N SER A 148 -10.32 -2.65 16.22
CA SER A 148 -11.68 -2.40 16.68
C SER A 148 -12.59 -3.62 16.51
N GLN A 149 -13.20 -4.06 17.60
CA GLN A 149 -14.22 -5.11 17.63
C GLN A 149 -15.59 -4.63 17.11
N ASN A 150 -15.73 -3.32 16.89
CA ASN A 150 -17.00 -2.69 16.50
C ASN A 150 -17.15 -2.47 14.99
N TYR A 151 -16.11 -2.79 14.21
CA TYR A 151 -16.05 -2.54 12.77
C TYR A 151 -15.51 -3.76 12.05
N ILE A 152 -15.91 -3.94 10.80
CA ILE A 152 -15.32 -4.91 9.88
C ILE A 152 -13.98 -4.35 9.40
N HIS A 153 -12.94 -5.17 9.49
CA HIS A 153 -11.61 -4.90 8.95
C HIS A 153 -11.53 -5.29 7.48
N SER A 154 -10.84 -4.47 6.69
CA SER A 154 -10.60 -4.70 5.27
C SER A 154 -9.12 -5.02 5.04
N VAL A 155 -8.87 -6.12 4.32
CA VAL A 155 -7.54 -6.51 3.87
C VAL A 155 -7.48 -6.62 2.35
N ARG A 156 -6.27 -6.64 1.80
CA ARG A 156 -6.06 -6.57 0.36
C ARG A 156 -5.92 -7.90 -0.38
N ASP A 157 -5.78 -8.99 0.36
CA ASP A 157 -5.58 -10.31 -0.20
C ASP A 157 -6.07 -11.41 0.75
N SER A 158 -6.41 -12.56 0.18
CA SER A 158 -6.97 -13.72 0.87
C SER A 158 -5.98 -14.32 1.88
N TYR A 159 -4.68 -14.26 1.59
CA TYR A 159 -3.63 -14.69 2.52
C TYR A 159 -3.65 -13.86 3.81
N THR A 160 -3.73 -12.53 3.70
CA THR A 160 -3.81 -11.64 4.86
C THR A 160 -5.08 -11.88 5.67
N GLU A 161 -6.22 -12.14 5.01
CA GLU A 161 -7.48 -12.47 5.69
C GLU A 161 -7.32 -13.72 6.57
N GLN A 162 -6.72 -14.78 6.02
CA GLN A 162 -6.46 -16.01 6.75
C GLN A 162 -5.50 -15.80 7.92
N MET A 163 -4.45 -14.99 7.75
CA MET A 163 -3.50 -14.69 8.82
C MET A 163 -4.12 -13.90 9.98
N LEU A 164 -5.04 -12.96 9.69
CA LEU A 164 -5.79 -12.26 10.73
C LEU A 164 -6.80 -13.16 11.46
N LYS A 165 -7.47 -14.08 10.75
CA LYS A 165 -8.32 -15.11 11.38
C LYS A 165 -7.51 -16.00 12.33
N LYS A 166 -6.31 -16.44 11.91
CA LYS A 166 -5.36 -17.15 12.79
C LYS A 166 -4.88 -16.31 13.98
N ALA A 167 -4.94 -14.98 13.88
CA ALA A 167 -4.67 -14.08 14.99
C ALA A 167 -5.88 -13.89 15.95
N GLY A 168 -7.03 -14.52 15.66
CA GLY A 168 -8.28 -14.38 16.40
C GLY A 168 -9.09 -13.14 16.02
N ILE A 169 -8.89 -12.59 14.82
CA ILE A 169 -9.65 -11.45 14.29
C ILE A 169 -10.63 -11.98 13.25
N GLU A 170 -11.87 -12.23 13.66
CA GLU A 170 -12.91 -12.86 12.80
C GLU A 170 -13.68 -11.85 11.96
N ASN A 171 -13.77 -10.60 12.42
CA ASN A 171 -14.46 -9.49 11.76
C ASN A 171 -13.59 -8.88 10.64
N VAL A 172 -13.10 -9.70 9.72
CA VAL A 172 -12.20 -9.31 8.62
C VAL A 172 -12.68 -9.85 7.28
N VAL A 173 -12.54 -9.05 6.22
CA VAL A 173 -12.90 -9.42 4.85
C VAL A 173 -11.84 -8.95 3.83
N ASN A 174 -11.60 -9.73 2.78
CA ASN A 174 -10.80 -9.32 1.64
C ASN A 174 -11.58 -8.37 0.71
N THR A 175 -11.22 -7.09 0.75
CA THR A 175 -11.77 -6.06 -0.16
C THR A 175 -10.82 -5.73 -1.30
N THR A 176 -9.69 -6.42 -1.44
CA THR A 176 -8.56 -6.06 -2.31
C THR A 176 -7.85 -4.75 -1.94
N CYS A 177 -6.75 -4.45 -2.64
CA CYS A 177 -6.01 -3.21 -2.43
C CYS A 177 -6.86 -2.00 -2.83
N PRO A 178 -6.93 -0.90 -2.03
CA PRO A 178 -7.77 0.26 -2.35
C PRO A 178 -7.36 0.97 -3.63
N THR A 179 -6.13 0.76 -4.10
CA THR A 179 -5.65 1.28 -5.39
C THR A 179 -6.35 0.64 -6.59
N LEU A 180 -6.98 -0.53 -6.43
CA LEU A 180 -7.69 -1.22 -7.50
C LEU A 180 -9.18 -0.83 -7.61
N TRP A 181 -9.77 -0.22 -6.57
CA TRP A 181 -11.23 -0.04 -6.46
C TRP A 181 -11.87 0.89 -7.51
N GLN A 182 -11.07 1.49 -8.39
CA GLN A 182 -11.53 2.30 -9.52
C GLN A 182 -11.46 1.58 -10.85
N LEU A 183 -10.84 0.40 -10.90
CA LEU A 183 -10.67 -0.39 -12.11
C LEU A 183 -11.93 -1.20 -12.38
N SER A 184 -13.03 -0.49 -12.67
CA SER A 184 -14.30 -1.11 -13.05
C SER A 184 -14.18 -1.83 -14.41
N PRO A 185 -15.14 -2.71 -14.75
CA PRO A 185 -15.18 -3.31 -16.08
C PRO A 185 -15.19 -2.26 -17.20
N GLU A 186 -15.92 -1.16 -17.01
CA GLU A 186 -16.01 -0.04 -17.97
C GLU A 186 -14.64 0.60 -18.17
N HIS A 187 -13.92 0.87 -17.07
CA HIS A 187 -12.54 1.38 -17.13
C HIS A 187 -11.60 0.38 -17.84
N CYS A 188 -11.67 -0.90 -17.49
CA CYS A 188 -10.80 -1.92 -18.08
C CYS A 188 -10.96 -2.05 -19.60
N VAL A 189 -12.17 -1.87 -20.14
CA VAL A 189 -12.44 -1.92 -21.59
C VAL A 189 -11.79 -0.76 -22.34
N THR A 190 -11.55 0.37 -21.68
CA THR A 190 -10.82 1.51 -22.28
C THR A 190 -9.32 1.28 -22.45
N ILE A 191 -8.76 0.28 -21.77
CA ILE A 191 -7.33 0.00 -21.79
C ILE A 191 -6.96 -0.66 -23.13
N PRO A 192 -5.95 -0.16 -23.87
CA PRO A 192 -5.51 -0.76 -25.12
C PRO A 192 -5.12 -2.22 -24.96
N GLN A 193 -5.51 -3.05 -25.94
CA GLN A 193 -5.13 -4.47 -25.94
C GLN A 193 -3.82 -4.73 -26.68
N GLN A 194 -3.47 -3.87 -27.63
CA GLN A 194 -2.27 -3.97 -28.44
C GLN A 194 -1.06 -3.39 -27.70
N LYS A 195 0.13 -3.90 -28.02
CA LYS A 195 1.39 -3.39 -27.48
C LYS A 195 1.59 -1.93 -27.89
N ALA A 196 2.00 -1.09 -26.94
CA ALA A 196 2.45 0.27 -27.23
C ALA A 196 3.85 0.33 -27.85
N LYS A 197 4.22 1.45 -28.49
CA LYS A 197 5.59 1.69 -28.99
C LYS A 197 6.62 1.84 -27.88
N ASN A 198 6.24 2.48 -26.79
CA ASN A 198 7.11 2.80 -25.67
C ASN A 198 6.73 2.02 -24.41
N VAL A 199 7.69 1.87 -23.51
CA VAL A 199 7.46 1.22 -22.22
C VAL A 199 8.03 2.04 -21.07
N ILE A 200 7.26 2.14 -19.99
CA ILE A 200 7.76 2.61 -18.71
C ILE A 200 7.90 1.44 -17.74
N THR A 201 9.10 1.27 -17.21
CA THR A 201 9.50 0.21 -16.30
C THR A 201 9.95 0.77 -14.95
N THR A 202 10.10 -0.14 -14.00
CA THR A 202 10.52 0.13 -12.63
C THR A 202 11.31 -1.05 -12.12
N LEU A 203 12.38 -0.79 -11.36
CA LEU A 203 13.16 -1.81 -10.66
C LEU A 203 12.87 -1.78 -9.15
N THR A 204 13.25 -2.85 -8.46
CA THR A 204 13.08 -2.98 -7.00
C THR A 204 14.43 -3.25 -6.35
N PHE A 205 15.19 -2.18 -6.08
CA PHE A 205 16.57 -2.28 -5.58
C PHE A 205 16.73 -3.05 -4.26
N TYR A 206 15.70 -3.13 -3.42
CA TYR A 206 15.78 -3.81 -2.13
C TYR A 206 15.44 -5.31 -2.20
N HIS A 207 15.00 -5.81 -3.37
CA HIS A 207 14.67 -7.22 -3.58
C HIS A 207 15.30 -7.74 -4.89
N ARG A 208 16.62 -7.58 -4.99
CA ARG A 208 17.42 -7.74 -6.21
C ARG A 208 17.41 -9.18 -6.73
N ASN A 209 17.39 -9.33 -8.05
CA ASN A 209 17.87 -10.54 -8.74
C ASN A 209 18.50 -10.09 -10.06
N ALA A 210 19.81 -9.86 -10.02
CA ALA A 210 20.53 -9.23 -11.14
C ALA A 210 20.34 -9.95 -12.48
N GLU A 211 20.30 -11.29 -12.46
CA GLU A 211 20.13 -12.08 -13.68
C GLU A 211 18.74 -11.86 -14.32
N LEU A 212 17.68 -12.06 -13.54
CA LEU A 212 16.30 -11.96 -14.05
C LEU A 212 15.88 -10.52 -14.31
N ASP A 213 16.34 -9.58 -13.49
CA ASP A 213 16.06 -8.15 -13.69
C ASP A 213 16.83 -7.61 -14.92
N ARG A 214 18.07 -8.08 -15.17
CA ARG A 214 18.77 -7.81 -16.44
C ARG A 214 18.02 -8.40 -17.63
N ARG A 215 17.56 -9.66 -17.51
CA ARG A 215 16.80 -10.33 -18.57
C ARG A 215 15.53 -9.55 -18.93
N MET A 216 14.83 -9.02 -17.93
CA MET A 216 13.69 -8.11 -18.16
C MET A 216 14.13 -6.90 -18.99
N MET A 217 15.21 -6.22 -18.60
CA MET A 217 15.70 -5.03 -19.34
C MET A 217 16.07 -5.36 -20.80
N GLU A 218 16.67 -6.52 -21.06
CA GLU A 218 16.96 -6.99 -22.43
C GLU A 218 15.70 -7.21 -23.26
N ILE A 219 14.66 -7.83 -22.67
CA ILE A 219 13.36 -7.99 -23.32
C ILE A 219 12.75 -6.64 -23.65
N LEU A 220 12.79 -5.69 -22.72
CA LEU A 220 12.26 -4.34 -22.95
C LEU A 220 13.03 -3.63 -24.08
N GLN A 221 14.36 -3.63 -24.04
CA GLN A 221 15.17 -2.94 -25.05
C GLN A 221 15.00 -3.54 -26.45
N ALA A 222 14.82 -4.86 -26.55
CA ALA A 222 14.64 -5.54 -27.83
C ALA A 222 13.26 -5.31 -28.47
N ASN A 223 12.25 -4.87 -27.70
CA ASN A 223 10.86 -4.90 -28.14
C ASN A 223 10.14 -3.54 -28.13
N TYR A 224 10.73 -2.49 -27.55
CA TYR A 224 10.14 -1.16 -27.51
C TYR A 224 11.09 -0.12 -28.11
N GLU A 225 10.52 0.92 -28.73
CA GLU A 225 11.31 2.00 -29.33
C GLU A 225 12.05 2.80 -28.25
N ASN A 226 11.39 3.05 -27.12
CA ASN A 226 11.97 3.74 -25.98
C ASN A 226 11.61 3.03 -24.67
N VAL A 227 12.64 2.84 -23.83
CA VAL A 227 12.49 2.30 -22.48
C VAL A 227 12.72 3.43 -21.48
N TYR A 228 11.72 3.68 -20.63
CA TYR A 228 11.77 4.67 -19.57
C TYR A 228 11.86 3.96 -18.22
N LEU A 229 12.79 4.35 -17.35
CA LEU A 229 12.84 3.90 -15.95
C LEU A 229 12.26 4.99 -15.05
N TRP A 230 11.15 4.70 -14.38
CA TRP A 230 10.67 5.52 -13.28
C TRP A 230 11.36 5.13 -11.98
N VAL A 231 12.18 6.04 -11.46
CA VAL A 231 12.91 5.87 -10.20
C VAL A 231 11.94 6.04 -9.03
N GLN A 232 11.77 5.00 -8.21
CA GLN A 232 10.87 5.05 -7.04
C GLN A 232 11.61 4.95 -5.70
N GLY A 233 12.82 4.38 -5.72
CA GLY A 233 13.69 4.23 -4.57
C GLY A 233 15.08 4.79 -4.85
N LEU A 234 15.78 5.16 -3.78
CA LEU A 234 17.06 5.88 -3.82
C LEU A 234 18.13 5.19 -4.68
N GLN A 235 18.11 3.85 -4.78
CA GLN A 235 19.14 3.07 -5.46
C GLN A 235 18.63 2.38 -6.74
N ASP A 236 17.42 2.68 -7.21
CA ASP A 236 16.88 2.00 -8.42
C ASP A 236 17.76 2.31 -9.67
N PHE A 237 18.27 3.54 -9.79
CA PHE A 237 19.13 3.90 -10.92
C PHE A 237 20.53 3.29 -10.81
N ASP A 238 21.13 3.28 -9.62
CA ASP A 238 22.42 2.62 -9.42
C ASP A 238 22.31 1.11 -9.64
N TYR A 239 21.18 0.52 -9.25
CA TYR A 239 20.90 -0.88 -9.52
C TYR A 239 20.80 -1.16 -11.03
N LEU A 240 20.14 -0.29 -11.81
CA LEU A 240 20.11 -0.40 -13.27
C LEU A 240 21.53 -0.41 -13.86
N LYS A 241 22.39 0.53 -13.46
CA LYS A 241 23.78 0.62 -13.96
C LYS A 241 24.58 -0.65 -13.67
N GLU A 242 24.34 -1.27 -12.52
CA GLU A 242 25.03 -2.48 -12.11
C GLU A 242 24.62 -3.69 -12.96
N ILE A 243 23.33 -3.85 -13.26
CA ILE A 243 22.82 -5.08 -13.87
C ILE A 243 22.72 -5.02 -15.40
N TYR A 244 22.63 -3.84 -15.99
CA TYR A 244 22.34 -3.68 -17.41
C TYR A 244 23.42 -2.83 -18.11
N PRO A 245 24.31 -3.42 -18.92
CA PRO A 245 25.36 -2.69 -19.61
C PRO A 245 24.86 -1.56 -20.53
N GLY A 246 23.65 -1.71 -21.07
CA GLY A 246 23.02 -0.71 -21.94
C GLY A 246 22.26 0.40 -21.21
N TRP A 247 22.51 0.62 -19.91
CA TRP A 247 21.74 1.57 -19.08
C TRP A 247 21.66 2.99 -19.65
N GLN A 248 22.66 3.45 -20.43
CA GLN A 248 22.63 4.77 -21.07
C GLN A 248 21.51 4.93 -22.10
N GLN A 249 20.96 3.83 -22.62
CA GLN A 249 19.86 3.82 -23.58
C GLN A 249 18.49 3.96 -22.87
N VAL A 250 18.45 3.79 -21.55
CA VAL A 250 17.23 3.88 -20.75
C VAL A 250 17.02 5.32 -20.33
N LYS A 251 15.87 5.90 -20.71
CA LYS A 251 15.49 7.27 -20.34
C LYS A 251 15.00 7.30 -18.89
N LEU A 252 15.44 8.28 -18.11
CA LEU A 252 15.03 8.37 -16.71
C LEU A 252 13.79 9.25 -16.55
N VAL A 253 12.84 8.77 -15.77
CA VAL A 253 11.75 9.57 -15.22
C VAL A 253 12.08 9.82 -13.75
N PRO A 254 12.22 11.09 -13.33
CA PRO A 254 12.60 11.45 -11.96
C PRO A 254 11.63 10.88 -10.91
N PRO A 255 12.03 10.80 -9.63
CA PRO A 255 11.20 10.29 -8.53
C PRO A 255 10.10 11.28 -8.11
N VAL A 256 9.24 11.64 -9.06
CA VAL A 256 8.12 12.57 -8.93
C VAL A 256 6.88 11.89 -9.50
N LEU A 257 5.82 11.77 -8.69
CA LEU A 257 4.61 11.04 -9.08
C LEU A 257 3.85 11.76 -10.21
N GLU A 258 3.93 13.08 -10.24
CA GLU A 258 3.32 13.95 -11.25
C GLU A 258 3.95 13.68 -12.61
N LEU A 259 5.29 13.66 -12.71
CA LEU A 259 6.01 13.32 -13.95
C LEU A 259 5.72 11.89 -14.42
N TYR A 260 5.56 10.95 -13.48
CA TYR A 260 5.12 9.60 -13.84
C TYR A 260 3.69 9.59 -14.40
N ASN A 261 2.77 10.36 -13.82
CA ASN A 261 1.41 10.49 -14.32
C ASN A 261 1.39 11.16 -15.70
N GLU A 262 2.16 12.22 -15.92
CA GLU A 262 2.29 12.91 -17.20
C GLU A 262 2.83 11.96 -18.28
N MET A 263 3.86 11.17 -17.96
CA MET A 263 4.36 10.10 -18.84
C MET A 263 3.27 9.09 -19.15
N LEU A 264 2.49 8.65 -18.16
CA LEU A 264 1.35 7.76 -18.36
C LEU A 264 0.15 8.44 -19.03
N GLU A 265 0.12 9.75 -19.20
CA GLU A 265 -0.93 10.45 -19.95
C GLU A 265 -0.53 10.66 -21.41
N SER A 266 0.77 10.59 -21.71
CA SER A 266 1.29 10.63 -23.08
C SER A 266 0.75 9.49 -23.96
N GLU A 267 0.69 9.74 -25.27
CA GLU A 267 0.22 8.77 -26.24
C GLU A 267 1.26 7.66 -26.45
N ASP A 268 0.77 6.41 -26.55
CA ASP A 268 1.55 5.24 -26.97
C ASP A 268 2.67 4.77 -26.02
N ILE A 269 2.31 4.58 -24.73
CA ILE A 269 3.16 3.95 -23.72
C ILE A 269 2.40 2.89 -22.92
N GLU A 270 3.08 1.83 -22.50
CA GLU A 270 2.55 0.81 -21.59
C GLU A 270 3.48 0.56 -20.39
N TYR A 271 2.99 -0.09 -19.35
CA TYR A 271 3.78 -0.43 -18.17
C TYR A 271 4.25 -1.88 -18.20
N PHE A 272 5.53 -2.09 -17.93
CA PHE A 272 6.11 -3.41 -17.67
C PHE A 272 7.23 -3.25 -16.65
N GLY A 273 7.02 -3.67 -15.40
CA GLY A 273 8.04 -3.55 -14.36
C GLY A 273 7.74 -4.24 -13.04
N THR A 274 8.66 -4.10 -12.08
CA THR A 274 8.66 -4.87 -10.82
C THR A 274 7.89 -4.25 -9.65
N ARG A 275 7.39 -3.03 -9.78
CA ARG A 275 6.74 -2.28 -8.69
C ARG A 275 5.22 -2.33 -8.83
N LEU A 276 4.58 -3.19 -8.05
CA LEU A 276 3.12 -3.39 -8.02
C LEU A 276 2.31 -2.10 -8.18
N HIS A 277 2.50 -1.11 -7.28
CA HIS A 277 1.65 0.09 -7.28
C HIS A 277 1.92 1.04 -8.44
N ALA A 278 3.09 1.00 -9.07
CA ALA A 278 3.32 1.69 -10.33
C ALA A 278 2.48 1.08 -11.44
N GLY A 279 2.48 -0.26 -11.56
CA GLY A 279 1.61 -0.94 -12.51
C GLY A 279 0.13 -0.68 -12.26
N VAL A 280 -0.32 -0.70 -11.00
CA VAL A 280 -1.71 -0.34 -10.68
C VAL A 280 -2.02 1.11 -11.07
N ARG A 281 -1.08 2.04 -10.86
CA ARG A 281 -1.24 3.44 -11.28
C ARG A 281 -1.29 3.58 -12.81
N ALA A 282 -0.51 2.79 -13.55
CA ALA A 282 -0.60 2.71 -15.01
C ALA A 282 -1.98 2.22 -15.47
N LEU A 283 -2.52 1.18 -14.82
CA LEU A 283 -3.90 0.73 -15.06
C LEU A 283 -4.92 1.85 -14.78
N GLN A 284 -4.80 2.58 -13.67
CA GLN A 284 -5.67 3.73 -13.37
C GLN A 284 -5.60 4.83 -14.45
N LYS A 285 -4.48 4.93 -15.16
CA LYS A 285 -4.26 5.87 -16.28
C LYS A 285 -4.60 5.27 -17.65
N GLY A 286 -5.30 4.14 -17.67
CA GLY A 286 -5.79 3.53 -18.91
C GLY A 286 -4.69 2.80 -19.70
N LYS A 287 -3.55 2.47 -19.07
CA LYS A 287 -2.41 1.86 -19.78
C LYS A 287 -2.36 0.34 -19.60
N ARG A 288 -2.04 -0.32 -20.71
CA ARG A 288 -1.74 -1.75 -20.73
C ARG A 288 -0.57 -2.01 -19.78
N THR A 289 -0.66 -3.07 -18.99
CA THR A 289 0.21 -3.24 -17.82
C THR A 289 0.57 -4.70 -17.63
N LEU A 290 1.85 -4.98 -17.42
CA LEU A 290 2.38 -6.23 -16.88
C LEU A 290 3.20 -5.94 -15.62
N ILE A 291 2.87 -6.61 -14.53
CA ILE A 291 3.63 -6.51 -13.27
C ILE A 291 4.48 -7.76 -13.09
N VAL A 292 5.76 -7.57 -12.85
CA VAL A 292 6.68 -8.66 -12.49
C VAL A 292 6.77 -8.75 -10.97
N ALA A 293 6.22 -9.82 -10.41
CA ALA A 293 6.23 -10.03 -8.98
C ALA A 293 7.63 -10.36 -8.47
N VAL A 294 8.10 -9.54 -7.52
CA VAL A 294 9.33 -9.80 -6.74
C VAL A 294 9.03 -10.37 -5.36
N ASP A 295 7.78 -10.27 -4.90
CA ASP A 295 7.32 -10.78 -3.62
C ASP A 295 5.86 -11.27 -3.70
N ASN A 296 5.33 -11.76 -2.58
CA ASN A 296 3.98 -12.30 -2.48
C ASN A 296 2.87 -11.27 -2.73
N ARG A 297 3.13 -9.96 -2.61
CA ARG A 297 2.07 -8.95 -2.64
C ARG A 297 1.37 -8.90 -4.00
N ALA A 298 2.15 -8.83 -5.07
CA ALA A 298 1.61 -8.84 -6.42
C ALA A 298 0.98 -10.20 -6.76
N ILE A 299 1.57 -11.29 -6.28
CA ILE A 299 1.08 -12.66 -6.53
C ILE A 299 -0.30 -12.86 -5.91
N GLU A 300 -0.46 -12.54 -4.63
CA GLU A 300 -1.73 -12.76 -3.91
C GLU A 300 -2.85 -11.84 -4.43
N ILE A 301 -2.54 -10.57 -4.68
CA ILE A 301 -3.49 -9.66 -5.33
C ILE A 301 -3.85 -10.16 -6.73
N GLY A 302 -2.88 -10.67 -7.50
CA GLY A 302 -3.10 -11.25 -8.82
C GLY A 302 -4.10 -12.41 -8.80
N LYS A 303 -3.95 -13.32 -7.84
CA LYS A 303 -4.88 -14.46 -7.66
C LYS A 303 -6.30 -14.01 -7.37
N ASP A 304 -6.46 -13.00 -6.51
CA ASP A 304 -7.77 -12.53 -6.07
C ASP A 304 -8.49 -11.64 -7.10
N THR A 305 -7.72 -10.90 -7.94
CA THR A 305 -8.30 -9.85 -8.79
C THR A 305 -8.05 -10.02 -10.29
N ASN A 306 -7.42 -11.10 -10.72
CA ASN A 306 -6.97 -11.28 -12.10
C ASN A 306 -6.06 -10.12 -12.59
N LEU A 307 -5.25 -9.56 -11.68
CA LEU A 307 -4.23 -8.57 -12.04
C LEU A 307 -3.14 -9.26 -12.88
N ASN A 308 -2.72 -8.64 -13.99
CA ASN A 308 -1.71 -9.19 -14.88
C ASN A 308 -0.33 -9.23 -14.21
N VAL A 309 -0.01 -10.36 -13.62
CA VAL A 309 1.19 -10.57 -12.81
C VAL A 309 1.89 -11.85 -13.27
N ILE A 310 3.20 -11.78 -13.49
CA ILE A 310 4.05 -12.96 -13.65
C ILE A 310 5.06 -13.03 -12.51
N ASP A 311 5.44 -14.23 -12.09
CA ASP A 311 6.60 -14.40 -11.20
C ASP A 311 7.86 -13.98 -11.95
N ARG A 312 8.78 -13.26 -11.29
CA ARG A 312 10.06 -12.87 -11.89
C ARG A 312 10.85 -14.05 -12.45
N LYS A 313 10.72 -15.25 -11.87
CA LYS A 313 11.34 -16.49 -12.38
C LYS A 313 10.81 -16.91 -13.76
N GLN A 314 9.66 -16.37 -14.17
CA GLN A 314 9.01 -16.62 -15.45
C GLN A 314 9.13 -15.41 -16.38
N VAL A 315 10.14 -14.56 -16.21
CA VAL A 315 10.29 -13.32 -17.00
C VAL A 315 10.23 -13.55 -18.51
N ASP A 316 10.71 -14.68 -19.04
CA ASP A 316 10.61 -14.98 -20.47
C ASP A 316 9.17 -15.18 -20.97
N SER A 317 8.22 -15.57 -20.10
CA SER A 317 6.80 -15.64 -20.44
C SER A 317 6.20 -14.26 -20.77
N SER A 318 6.87 -13.17 -20.37
CA SER A 318 6.46 -11.81 -20.74
C SER A 318 6.48 -11.56 -22.25
N LEU A 319 7.21 -12.35 -23.04
CA LEU A 319 7.20 -12.25 -24.50
C LEU A 319 5.80 -12.49 -25.08
N ASP A 320 4.94 -13.26 -24.41
CA ASP A 320 3.54 -13.39 -24.81
C ASP A 320 2.78 -12.08 -24.62
N PHE A 321 2.99 -11.38 -23.50
CA PHE A 321 2.44 -10.05 -23.31
C PHE A 321 3.01 -9.04 -24.32
N VAL A 322 4.27 -9.16 -24.72
CA VAL A 322 4.83 -8.25 -25.74
C VAL A 322 4.27 -8.54 -27.13
N SER A 323 4.12 -9.81 -27.50
CA SER A 323 3.80 -10.21 -28.89
C SER A 323 2.31 -10.37 -29.19
N LYS A 324 1.47 -10.57 -28.16
CA LYS A 324 0.04 -10.88 -28.33
C LYS A 324 -0.84 -9.76 -27.77
N PRO A 325 -2.06 -9.57 -28.31
CA PRO A 325 -3.06 -8.74 -27.68
C PRO A 325 -3.37 -9.25 -26.26
N TYR A 326 -3.56 -8.34 -25.31
CA TYR A 326 -3.93 -8.66 -23.93
C TYR A 326 -5.15 -7.86 -23.50
N LYS A 327 -6.21 -8.53 -23.05
CA LYS A 327 -7.40 -7.88 -22.51
C LYS A 327 -7.27 -7.71 -21.00
N THR A 328 -7.29 -6.47 -20.54
CA THR A 328 -7.38 -6.18 -19.10
C THR A 328 -8.78 -6.52 -18.59
N ASP A 329 -8.86 -7.34 -17.53
CA ASP A 329 -10.12 -7.78 -16.93
C ASP A 329 -9.96 -7.96 -15.41
N ILE A 330 -9.94 -6.85 -14.67
CA ILE A 330 -9.79 -6.87 -13.21
C ILE A 330 -11.11 -7.29 -12.56
N LYS A 331 -11.04 -8.24 -11.62
CA LYS A 331 -12.18 -8.71 -10.82
C LYS A 331 -12.11 -8.08 -9.43
N LEU A 332 -13.15 -7.31 -9.07
CA LEU A 332 -13.26 -6.67 -7.77
C LEU A 332 -14.41 -7.29 -6.96
N PRO A 333 -14.24 -7.56 -5.66
CA PRO A 333 -15.30 -8.04 -4.78
C PRO A 333 -16.19 -6.86 -4.35
N ASN A 334 -16.97 -6.34 -5.29
CA ASN A 334 -17.77 -5.13 -5.09
C ASN A 334 -18.71 -5.21 -3.88
N ASP A 335 -19.34 -6.37 -3.65
CA ASP A 335 -20.22 -6.59 -2.49
C ASP A 335 -19.45 -6.48 -1.17
N THR A 336 -18.24 -7.03 -1.11
CA THR A 336 -17.37 -6.94 0.08
C THR A 336 -16.86 -5.52 0.32
N ILE A 337 -16.50 -4.81 -0.75
CA ILE A 337 -16.12 -3.39 -0.68
C ILE A 337 -17.30 -2.55 -0.18
N ALA A 338 -18.52 -2.81 -0.68
CA ALA A 338 -19.73 -2.13 -0.26
C ALA A 338 -20.07 -2.44 1.20
N LEU A 339 -19.99 -3.70 1.61
CA LEU A 339 -20.17 -4.13 3.01
C LEU A 339 -19.24 -3.34 3.94
N TRP A 340 -17.95 -3.27 3.61
CA TRP A 340 -16.99 -2.52 4.41
C TRP A 340 -17.26 -1.01 4.42
N LYS A 341 -17.66 -0.39 3.31
CA LYS A 341 -17.95 1.06 3.29
C LYS A 341 -19.24 1.42 4.03
N ASN A 342 -20.30 0.62 3.88
CA ASN A 342 -21.63 0.94 4.38
C ASN A 342 -21.73 0.94 5.90
N GLN A 343 -20.81 0.28 6.61
CA GLN A 343 -20.77 0.28 8.08
C GLN A 343 -20.55 1.68 8.70
N PHE A 344 -20.11 2.66 7.90
CA PHE A 344 -19.79 4.01 8.34
C PHE A 344 -20.85 5.05 7.94
N ILE A 345 -21.77 4.72 7.03
CA ILE A 345 -22.73 5.68 6.42
C ILE A 345 -23.97 5.90 7.32
N ARG A 346 -24.11 5.19 8.44
CA ARG A 346 -25.31 5.22 9.32
C ARG A 346 -25.01 5.33 10.82
N LYS A 347 -24.02 6.10 11.24
CA LYS A 347 -23.76 6.36 12.67
C LYS A 347 -23.90 7.82 13.03
#